data_AF-A0A2E0HVW6-F1
#
_entry.id   AF-A0A2E0HVW6-F1
#
_cell.length_a   1.000
_cell.length_b   1.000
_cell.length_c   1.000
_cell.angle_alpha   90.00
_cell.angle_beta   90.00
_cell.angle_gamma   90.00
#
_symmetry.space_group_name_H-M   'P 1'
#
loop_
_entity.id
_entity.type
_entity.pdbx_description
1 polymer ?
#
loop_
_entity_poly.entity_id
_entity_poly.type
_entity_poly.pdbx_seq_one_letter_code
_entity_poly.pdbx_strand_id
1 'polypeptide(L)'
;MNVIALPISLLKKSTITLWIALLIRLLWDLFFFATTQHMDSYGIEKDLWQFLFEFDGLLLLVAFFMGNIFPIIINYFVWKTLQLQATQSATGLLYVSIVSVLFGDIIYKYYLLQYGFAL
;
A
#
# COMPACT_ATOMS: atom_id res chain seq x y z
N MET A 1 25.24 -22.05 -15.19
CA MET A 1 24.90 -20.72 -14.65
C MET A 1 24.81 -20.86 -13.13
N ASN A 2 25.75 -20.26 -12.40
CA ASN A 2 25.85 -20.36 -10.94
C ASN A 2 24.75 -19.53 -10.29
N VAL A 3 23.55 -20.10 -10.15
CA VAL A 3 22.48 -19.50 -9.36
C VAL A 3 22.92 -19.59 -7.92
N ILE A 4 23.42 -18.48 -7.39
CA ILE A 4 23.59 -18.27 -5.95
C ILE A 4 22.19 -18.51 -5.37
N ALA A 5 21.97 -19.71 -4.83
CA ALA A 5 20.73 -20.08 -4.19
C ALA A 5 20.60 -19.20 -2.95
N LEU A 6 19.98 -18.04 -3.11
CA LEU A 6 19.60 -17.18 -2.00
C LEU A 6 18.82 -18.07 -1.03
N PRO A 7 19.30 -18.20 0.21
CA PRO A 7 18.68 -19.13 1.14
C PRO A 7 17.22 -18.71 1.32
N ILE A 8 16.31 -19.66 1.10
CA ILE A 8 14.86 -19.48 1.16
C ILE A 8 14.44 -18.83 2.50
N SER A 9 15.25 -19.00 3.55
CA SER A 9 15.07 -18.33 4.84
C SER A 9 15.15 -16.80 4.79
N LEU A 10 15.92 -16.19 3.87
CA LEU A 10 15.96 -14.73 3.70
C LEU A 10 14.67 -14.22 3.05
N LEU A 11 14.21 -14.87 1.99
CA LEU A 11 12.94 -14.50 1.33
C LEU A 11 11.76 -14.61 2.30
N LYS A 12 11.70 -15.69 3.10
CA LYS A 12 10.66 -15.87 4.11
C LYS A 12 10.66 -14.74 5.15
N LYS A 13 11.85 -14.30 5.61
CA LYS A 13 11.98 -13.17 6.54
C LYS A 13 11.51 -11.86 5.89
N SER A 14 11.89 -11.59 4.64
CA SER A 14 11.45 -10.39 3.92
C SER A 14 9.93 -10.33 3.72
N THR A 15 9.30 -11.45 3.38
CA THR A 15 7.84 -11.55 3.27
C THR A 15 7.16 -11.25 4.60
N ILE A 16 7.68 -11.76 5.73
CA ILE A 16 7.15 -11.47 7.07
C ILE A 16 7.32 -9.99 7.42
N THR A 17 8.49 -9.40 7.18
CA THR A 17 8.74 -7.97 7.43
C THR A 17 7.78 -7.10 6.63
N LEU A 18 7.54 -7.42 5.36
CA LEU A 18 6.56 -6.70 4.55
C LEU A 18 5.13 -6.87 5.05
N TRP A 19 4.75 -8.07 5.50
CA TRP A 19 3.45 -8.30 6.12
C TRP A 19 3.22 -7.42 7.35
N ILE A 20 4.22 -7.35 8.24
CA ILE A 20 4.17 -6.51 9.44
C ILE A 20 4.09 -5.03 9.05
N ALA A 21 4.91 -4.58 8.09
CA ALA A 21 4.90 -3.20 7.63
C ALA A 21 3.55 -2.80 7.00
N LEU A 22 2.96 -3.69 6.20
CA LEU A 22 1.65 -3.46 5.58
C LEU A 22 0.51 -3.41 6.61
N LEU A 23 0.56 -4.25 7.64
CA LEU A 23 -0.42 -4.21 8.73
C LEU A 23 -0.34 -2.90 9.52
N ILE A 24 0.87 -2.46 9.87
CA ILE A 24 1.08 -1.18 10.56
C ILE A 24 0.56 -0.03 9.69
N ARG A 25 0.88 -0.05 8.38
CA ARG A 25 0.40 0.96 7.42
C ARG A 25 -1.13 0.97 7.33
N LEU A 26 -1.77 -0.19 7.21
CA LEU A 26 -3.22 -0.28 7.12
C LEU A 26 -3.92 0.24 8.39
N LEU A 27 -3.36 -0.02 9.57
CA LEU A 27 -3.87 0.55 10.82
C LEU A 27 -3.69 2.07 10.89
N TRP A 28 -2.55 2.58 10.40
CA TRP A 28 -2.31 4.02 10.31
C TRP A 28 -3.30 4.69 9.37
N ASP A 29 -3.51 4.12 8.18
CA ASP A 29 -4.42 4.66 7.18
C ASP A 29 -5.87 4.62 7.69
N LEU A 30 -6.30 3.54 8.36
CA LEU A 30 -7.63 3.48 8.99
C LEU A 30 -7.80 4.52 10.10
N PHE A 31 -6.78 4.73 10.94
CA PHE A 31 -6.81 5.75 11.98
C PHE A 31 -6.88 7.16 11.39
N PHE A 32 -6.14 7.41 10.31
CA PHE A 32 -6.16 8.67 9.58
C PHE A 32 -7.55 8.95 8.98
N PHE A 33 -8.14 7.94 8.35
CA PHE A 33 -9.51 8.01 7.82
C PHE A 33 -10.55 8.30 8.90
N ALA A 34 -10.36 7.78 10.12
CA ALA A 34 -11.29 8.00 11.22
C ALA A 34 -11.10 9.37 11.92
N THR A 35 -9.90 9.96 11.83
CA THR A 35 -9.54 11.18 12.58
C THR A 35 -9.61 12.44 11.72
N THR A 36 -9.43 12.31 10.41
CA THR A 36 -9.32 13.47 9.53
C THR A 36 -10.68 13.83 8.94
N GLN A 37 -11.16 15.03 9.27
CA GLN A 37 -12.31 15.62 8.59
C GLN A 37 -11.83 16.57 7.49
N HIS A 38 -12.51 16.57 6.35
CA HIS A 38 -12.16 17.41 5.22
C HIS A 38 -13.13 18.58 5.13
N MET A 39 -12.56 19.79 5.13
CA MET A 39 -13.30 21.02 4.86
C MET A 39 -13.33 21.18 3.34
N ASP A 40 -14.50 21.02 2.74
CA ASP A 40 -14.70 21.27 1.31
C ASP A 40 -14.39 22.75 0.97
N SER A 41 -14.12 23.07 -0.29
CA SER A 41 -13.86 24.42 -0.82
C SER A 41 -15.00 25.42 -0.52
N TYR A 42 -16.17 24.89 -0.13
CA TYR A 42 -17.37 25.64 0.27
C TYR A 42 -17.56 25.78 1.80
N GLY A 43 -16.60 25.32 2.62
CA GLY A 43 -16.67 25.41 4.08
C GLY A 43 -17.60 24.40 4.77
N ILE A 44 -17.94 23.31 4.08
CA ILE A 44 -18.73 22.21 4.64
C ILE A 44 -17.79 21.12 5.13
N GLU A 45 -17.91 20.73 6.41
CA GLU A 45 -17.25 19.55 6.95
C GLU A 45 -17.86 18.31 6.29
N LYS A 46 -17.12 17.70 5.36
CA LYS A 46 -17.50 16.41 4.77
C LYS A 46 -16.68 15.31 5.41
N ASP A 47 -17.39 14.23 5.70
CA ASP A 47 -16.76 13.00 6.13
C ASP A 47 -15.89 12.46 4.99
N LEU A 48 -14.73 11.92 5.35
CA LEU A 48 -13.72 11.47 4.40
C LEU A 48 -14.31 10.46 3.40
N TRP A 49 -15.21 9.61 3.90
CA TRP A 49 -15.98 8.62 3.14
C TRP A 49 -16.81 9.21 2.00
N GLN A 50 -17.42 10.39 2.20
CA GLN A 50 -18.18 11.07 1.16
C GLN A 50 -17.25 11.65 0.10
N PHE A 51 -16.07 12.13 0.52
CA PHE A 51 -15.04 12.65 -0.39
C PHE A 51 -14.46 11.57 -1.31
N LEU A 52 -14.25 10.31 -0.89
CA LEU A 52 -13.73 9.26 -1.80
C LEU A 52 -14.61 9.00 -3.03
N PHE A 53 -15.91 9.21 -2.92
CA PHE A 53 -16.84 9.00 -4.02
C PHE A 53 -17.03 10.23 -4.91
N GLU A 54 -16.42 11.36 -4.55
CA GLU A 54 -16.34 12.53 -5.42
C GLU A 54 -15.18 12.38 -6.43
N PHE A 55 -15.27 13.08 -7.56
CA PHE A 55 -14.26 13.01 -8.61
C PHE A 55 -12.86 13.36 -8.08
N ASP A 56 -12.80 14.31 -7.15
CA ASP A 56 -11.58 14.76 -6.50
C ASP A 56 -11.04 13.78 -5.45
N GLY A 57 -11.82 12.82 -4.96
CA GLY A 57 -11.37 11.78 -4.02
C GLY A 57 -11.15 10.40 -4.67
N LEU A 58 -11.47 10.22 -5.94
CA LEU A 58 -11.23 8.96 -6.67
C LEU A 58 -9.74 8.58 -6.70
N LEU A 59 -8.84 9.54 -6.88
CA LEU A 59 -7.39 9.26 -6.84
C LEU A 59 -6.95 8.81 -5.44
N LEU A 60 -7.58 9.31 -4.37
CA LEU A 60 -7.33 8.88 -2.99
C LEU A 60 -7.80 7.42 -2.77
N LEU A 61 -8.94 7.04 -3.34
CA LEU A 61 -9.42 5.64 -3.33
C LEU A 61 -8.43 4.72 -4.05
N VAL A 62 -7.93 5.14 -5.23
CA VAL A 62 -6.92 4.40 -5.98
C VAL A 62 -5.62 4.28 -5.19
N ALA A 63 -5.20 5.35 -4.51
CA ALA A 63 -4.03 5.35 -3.65
C ALA A 63 -4.17 4.36 -2.49
N PHE A 64 -5.33 4.32 -1.83
CA PHE A 64 -5.62 3.36 -0.77
C PHE A 64 -5.57 1.92 -1.27
N PHE A 65 -6.18 1.65 -2.43
CA PHE A 65 -6.14 0.32 -3.05
C PHE A 65 -4.71 -0.10 -3.42
N MET A 66 -3.96 0.76 -4.11
CA MET A 66 -2.59 0.47 -4.54
C MET A 66 -1.58 0.46 -3.39
N GLY A 67 -1.78 1.26 -2.35
CA GLY A 67 -0.89 1.35 -1.19
C GLY A 67 -1.06 0.23 -0.18
N ASN A 68 -2.27 -0.34 -0.06
CA ASN A 68 -2.61 -1.31 0.98
C ASN A 68 -3.11 -2.64 0.44
N ILE A 69 -4.26 -2.63 -0.24
CA ILE A 69 -4.95 -3.85 -0.66
C ILE A 69 -4.09 -4.65 -1.65
N PHE A 70 -3.58 -3.98 -2.67
CA PHE A 70 -2.79 -4.62 -3.71
C PHE A 70 -1.48 -5.24 -3.17
N PRO A 71 -0.65 -4.55 -2.36
CA PRO A 71 0.53 -5.14 -1.74
C PRO A 71 0.23 -6.33 -0.84
N ILE A 72 -0.88 -6.33 -0.10
CA ILE A 72 -1.30 -7.47 0.74
C ILE A 72 -1.59 -8.69 -0.13
N ILE A 73 -2.33 -8.51 -1.23
CA ILE A 73 -2.63 -9.58 -2.19
C ILE A 73 -1.34 -10.13 -2.79
N ILE A 74 -0.42 -9.26 -3.22
CA ILE A 74 0.88 -9.69 -3.76
C ILE A 74 1.70 -10.42 -2.71
N ASN A 75 1.70 -9.99 -1.45
CA ASN A 75 2.40 -10.67 -0.37
C ASN A 75 1.89 -12.09 -0.15
N TYR A 76 0.57 -12.30 -0.25
CA TYR A 76 -0.03 -13.63 -0.24
C TYR A 76 0.45 -14.49 -1.42
N PHE A 77 0.53 -13.92 -2.62
CA PHE A 77 1.07 -14.64 -3.79
C PHE A 77 2.55 -14.96 -3.64
N VAL A 78 3.36 -14.06 -3.07
CA VAL A 78 4.78 -14.32 -2.77
C VAL A 78 4.92 -15.54 -1.85
N TRP A 79 4.06 -15.66 -0.83
CA TRP A 79 4.06 -16.83 0.06
C TRP A 79 3.73 -18.14 -0.68
N LYS A 80 2.72 -18.13 -1.57
CA LYS A 80 2.40 -19.27 -2.44
C LYS A 80 3.57 -19.62 -3.36
N THR A 81 4.20 -18.64 -3.98
CA THR A 81 5.35 -18.83 -4.89
C THR A 81 6.59 -19.35 -4.16
N LEU A 82 6.79 -18.95 -2.90
CA LEU A 82 7.83 -19.49 -2.02
C LEU A 82 7.66 -20.98 -1.74
N GLN A 83 6.42 -21.47 -1.60
CA GLN A 83 6.14 -22.90 -1.42
C GLN A 83 6.50 -23.72 -2.67
N LEU A 84 6.44 -23.11 -3.86
CA LEU A 84 6.79 -23.72 -5.13
C LEU A 84 8.29 -23.67 -5.45
N GLN A 85 9.13 -23.16 -4.54
CA GLN A 85 10.58 -22.95 -4.72
C GLN A 85 10.97 -22.08 -5.94
N ALA A 86 10.01 -21.33 -6.50
CA ALA A 86 10.23 -20.43 -7.64
C ALA A 86 10.77 -19.07 -7.18
N THR A 87 12.03 -19.06 -6.72
CA THR A 87 12.69 -17.90 -6.10
C THR A 87 12.75 -16.66 -7.01
N GLN A 88 12.96 -16.80 -8.32
CA GLN A 88 12.96 -15.65 -9.25
C GLN A 88 11.59 -14.97 -9.39
N SER A 89 10.51 -15.76 -9.44
CA SER A 89 9.14 -15.22 -9.52
C SER A 89 8.76 -14.52 -8.20
N ALA A 90 9.14 -15.10 -7.06
CA ALA A 90 8.91 -14.50 -5.75
C ALA A 90 9.62 -13.13 -5.62
N THR A 91 10.86 -12.99 -6.12
CA THR A 91 11.54 -11.69 -6.12
C THR A 91 10.88 -10.66 -7.03
N GLY A 92 10.39 -11.07 -8.21
CA GLY A 92 9.65 -10.16 -9.11
C GLY A 92 8.37 -9.62 -8.48
N LEU A 93 7.61 -10.49 -7.80
CA LEU A 93 6.41 -10.10 -7.07
C LEU A 93 6.72 -9.15 -5.91
N LEU A 94 7.83 -9.35 -5.19
CA LEU A 94 8.27 -8.43 -4.14
C LEU A 94 8.56 -7.02 -4.68
N TYR A 95 9.21 -6.90 -5.84
CA TYR A 95 9.45 -5.58 -6.47
C TYR A 95 8.14 -4.89 -6.83
N VAL A 96 7.19 -5.61 -7.43
CA VAL A 96 5.88 -5.06 -7.78
C VAL A 96 5.12 -4.60 -6.53
N SER A 97 5.21 -5.35 -5.43
CA SER A 97 4.61 -4.95 -4.14
C SER A 97 5.18 -3.62 -3.65
N ILE A 98 6.51 -3.46 -3.64
CA ILE A 98 7.17 -2.22 -3.19
C ILE A 98 6.80 -1.03 -4.09
N VAL A 99 6.83 -1.22 -5.41
CA VAL A 99 6.47 -0.16 -6.37
C VAL A 99 5.01 0.28 -6.17
N SER A 100 4.09 -0.66 -5.96
CA SER A 100 2.68 -0.33 -5.68
C SER A 100 2.51 0.52 -4.42
N VAL A 101 3.25 0.20 -3.35
CA VAL A 101 3.28 0.99 -2.12
C VAL A 101 3.78 2.41 -2.40
N LEU A 102 4.86 2.56 -3.17
CA LEU A 102 5.40 3.87 -3.55
C LEU A 102 4.41 4.71 -4.37
N PHE A 103 3.66 4.08 -5.27
CA PHE A 103 2.60 4.75 -6.03
C PHE A 103 1.51 5.32 -5.12
N GLY A 104 1.03 4.53 -4.14
CA GLY A 104 0.08 5.01 -3.13
C GLY A 104 0.63 6.21 -2.36
N ASP A 105 1.90 6.11 -1.91
CA ASP A 105 2.58 7.17 -1.14
C ASP A 105 2.70 8.50 -1.90
N ILE A 106 3.02 8.44 -3.19
CA ILE A 106 3.13 9.63 -4.04
C ILE A 106 1.76 10.32 -4.18
N ILE A 107 0.70 9.54 -4.37
CA ILE A 107 -0.65 10.11 -4.48
C ILE A 107 -1.06 10.71 -3.14
N TYR A 108 -0.79 10.05 -2.02
CA TYR A 108 -1.06 10.61 -0.71
C TYR A 108 -0.35 11.96 -0.46
N LYS A 109 0.93 12.06 -0.85
CA LYS A 109 1.66 13.34 -0.77
C LYS A 109 1.10 14.41 -1.71
N TYR A 110 0.58 14.02 -2.87
CA TYR A 110 -0.14 14.95 -3.74
C TYR A 110 -1.38 15.52 -3.03
N TYR A 111 -2.18 14.67 -2.38
CA TYR A 111 -3.33 15.13 -1.59
C TYR A 111 -2.93 15.98 -0.39
N LEU A 112 -1.80 15.68 0.25
CA LEU A 112 -1.23 16.50 1.31
C LEU A 112 -0.91 17.92 0.84
N LEU A 113 -0.28 18.04 -0.33
CA LEU A 113 0.10 19.34 -0.87
C LEU A 113 -1.10 20.13 -1.41
N GLN A 114 -2.06 19.42 -2.00
CA GLN A 114 -3.21 20.05 -2.64
C GLN A 114 -4.28 20.48 -1.63
N TYR A 115 -4.55 19.66 -0.61
CA TYR A 115 -5.65 19.86 0.33
C TYR A 115 -5.18 20.05 1.79
N GLY A 116 -3.88 19.97 2.06
CA GLY A 116 -3.32 20.11 3.41
C GLY A 116 -3.43 18.85 4.28
N PHE A 117 -3.75 17.70 3.70
CA PHE A 117 -3.92 16.44 4.44
C PHE A 117 -2.58 15.85 4.86
N ALA A 118 -2.20 15.99 6.12
CA ALA A 118 -0.96 15.42 6.66
C ALA A 118 -1.03 13.88 6.78
N LEU A 119 -0.85 13.16 5.66
CA LEU A 119 -0.87 11.70 5.55
C LEU A 119 0.53 11.07 5.62
#